data_AF-A0A8K0XAC2-F1
#
_entry.id   AF-A0A8K0XAC2-F1
#
_cell.length_a   1.000
_cell.length_b   1.000
_cell.length_c   1.000
_cell.angle_alpha   90.00
_cell.angle_beta   90.00
_cell.angle_gamma   90.00
#
_symmetry.space_group_name_H-M   'P 1'
#
loop_
_entity.id
_entity.type
_entity.pdbx_description
1 polymer ?
#
loop_
_entity_poly.entity_id
_entity_poly.type
_entity_poly.pdbx_seq_one_letter_code
_entity_poly.pdbx_strand_id
1 'polypeptide(L)'
;TVIMDGNFKAEHMHDQTPCDQVFLIDGRGYMVVRDRYHEYLKNTNHSMEMAVNQANMNHHKLKDTGIGECACAHHGCFILHALVNFQKEENPHRQVNIDYALVNALQHNMNGVQWVLTFYDINCQYMKNLYKRIRDSTYL
;
A
#
# COMPACT_ATOMS: atom_id res chain seq x y z
N THR A 1 -11.51 -9.33 10.81
CA THR A 1 -10.05 -9.42 10.98
C THR A 1 -9.37 -9.25 9.64
N VAL A 2 -8.40 -8.35 9.56
CA VAL A 2 -7.62 -8.04 8.36
C VAL A 2 -6.17 -8.48 8.59
N ILE A 3 -5.57 -9.14 7.60
CA ILE A 3 -4.14 -9.43 7.55
C ILE A 3 -3.52 -8.45 6.56
N MET A 4 -2.38 -7.88 6.91
CA MET A 4 -1.59 -7.01 6.05
C MET A 4 -0.23 -7.63 5.82
N ASP A 5 0.25 -7.56 4.59
CA ASP A 5 1.60 -8.02 4.24
C ASP A 5 2.19 -7.16 3.11
N GLY A 6 3.52 -7.22 2.99
CA GLY A 6 4.27 -6.58 1.91
C GLY A 6 5.19 -7.56 1.19
N ASN A 7 4.87 -7.89 -0.06
CA ASN A 7 5.73 -8.68 -0.93
C ASN A 7 6.76 -7.81 -1.64
N PHE A 8 8.00 -7.81 -1.15
CA PHE A 8 9.12 -7.03 -1.70
C PHE A 8 9.86 -7.70 -2.87
N LYS A 9 9.34 -8.82 -3.39
CA LYS A 9 9.89 -9.50 -4.56
C LYS A 9 9.02 -9.30 -5.81
N ALA A 10 7.86 -8.68 -5.65
CA ALA A 10 6.95 -8.35 -6.74
C ALA A 10 7.42 -7.05 -7.44
N GLU A 11 8.51 -7.16 -8.18
CA GLU A 11 9.12 -6.04 -8.89
C GLU A 11 8.41 -5.72 -10.21
N HIS A 12 8.29 -4.44 -10.54
CA HIS A 12 7.76 -3.98 -11.82
C HIS A 12 8.76 -3.04 -12.50
N MET A 13 9.10 -3.30 -13.76
CA MET A 13 10.02 -2.46 -14.54
C MET A 13 9.34 -1.23 -15.12
N HIS A 14 10.10 -0.20 -15.46
CA HIS A 14 9.57 0.88 -16.28
C HIS A 14 9.13 0.37 -17.65
N ASP A 15 7.94 0.81 -18.07
CA ASP A 15 7.44 0.57 -19.41
C ASP A 15 8.31 1.28 -20.43
N GLN A 16 8.65 0.59 -21.51
CA GLN A 16 9.38 1.19 -22.63
C GLN A 16 8.50 2.19 -23.40
N THR A 17 7.19 1.90 -23.50
CA THR A 17 6.19 2.78 -24.10
C THR A 17 4.99 2.96 -23.14
N PRO A 18 5.07 3.90 -22.19
CA PRO A 18 4.03 4.14 -21.20
C PRO A 18 2.65 4.48 -21.80
N CYS A 19 2.62 5.08 -22.99
CA CYS A 19 1.39 5.46 -23.70
C CYS A 19 0.58 4.26 -24.19
N ASP A 20 1.20 3.08 -24.34
CA ASP A 20 0.55 1.86 -24.84
C ASP A 20 0.01 0.97 -23.69
N GLN A 21 0.21 1.38 -22.44
CA GLN A 21 -0.27 0.64 -21.27
C GLN A 21 -1.80 0.70 -21.19
N VAL A 22 -2.44 -0.45 -21.39
CA VAL A 22 -3.88 -0.64 -21.20
C VAL A 22 -4.11 -1.37 -19.89
N PHE A 23 -4.86 -0.75 -18.99
CA PHE A 23 -5.26 -1.37 -17.72
C PHE A 23 -6.60 -2.05 -17.88
N LEU A 24 -6.67 -3.32 -17.46
CA LEU A 24 -7.89 -4.11 -17.52
C LEU A 24 -9.04 -3.43 -16.78
N ILE A 25 -8.77 -2.92 -15.57
CA ILE A 25 -9.75 -2.20 -14.76
C ILE A 25 -9.04 -1.36 -13.70
N ASP A 26 -9.24 -0.03 -13.70
CA ASP A 26 -8.61 0.86 -12.71
C ASP A 26 -9.47 0.92 -11.44
N GLY A 27 -8.89 0.55 -10.30
CA GLY A 27 -9.55 0.63 -9.01
C GLY A 27 -10.79 -0.24 -8.80
N ARG A 28 -11.16 -1.13 -9.72
CA ARG A 28 -12.33 -2.03 -9.53
C ARG A 28 -11.96 -3.51 -9.35
N GLY A 29 -10.67 -3.82 -9.40
CA GLY A 29 -10.12 -5.13 -9.08
C GLY A 29 -9.49 -5.13 -7.69
N TYR A 30 -8.36 -5.82 -7.53
CA TYR A 30 -7.59 -5.81 -6.29
C TYR A 30 -6.83 -4.49 -6.08
N MET A 31 -6.28 -3.92 -7.15
CA MET A 31 -5.55 -2.67 -7.09
C MET A 31 -6.46 -1.49 -6.74
N VAL A 32 -5.90 -0.54 -5.98
CA VAL A 32 -6.52 0.76 -5.72
C VAL A 32 -6.61 1.63 -6.97
N VAL A 33 -7.43 2.71 -6.94
CA VAL A 33 -7.44 3.71 -8.02
C VAL A 33 -6.06 4.37 -8.08
N ARG A 34 -5.42 4.31 -9.25
CA ARG A 34 -4.03 4.77 -9.37
C ARG A 34 -3.84 6.26 -9.13
N ASP A 35 -4.66 7.09 -9.77
CA ASP A 35 -4.44 8.55 -9.74
C ASP A 35 -4.56 9.10 -8.32
N ARG A 36 -5.58 8.65 -7.58
CA ARG A 36 -5.78 9.01 -6.17
C ARG A 36 -4.65 8.49 -5.28
N TYR A 37 -4.18 7.27 -5.54
CA TYR A 37 -3.08 6.70 -4.79
C TYR A 37 -1.77 7.47 -5.02
N HIS A 38 -1.43 7.80 -6.26
CA HIS A 38 -0.25 8.61 -6.57
C HIS A 38 -0.35 10.03 -6.01
N GLU A 39 -1.55 10.64 -6.05
CA GLU A 39 -1.79 11.93 -5.42
C GLU A 39 -1.57 11.87 -3.90
N TYR A 40 -2.09 10.83 -3.23
CA TYR A 40 -1.83 10.57 -1.82
C TYR A 40 -0.32 10.49 -1.54
N LEU A 41 0.42 9.68 -2.30
CA LEU A 41 1.85 9.51 -2.08
C LEU A 41 2.65 10.80 -2.25
N LYS A 42 2.34 11.58 -3.31
CA LYS A 42 3.01 12.84 -3.60
C LYS A 42 2.83 13.89 -2.51
N ASN A 43 1.68 13.87 -1.82
CA ASN A 43 1.32 14.89 -0.83
C ASN A 43 1.52 14.43 0.62
N THR A 44 1.99 13.21 0.83
CA THR A 44 2.23 12.67 2.17
C THR A 44 3.66 13.00 2.63
N ASN A 45 3.82 14.06 3.43
CA ASN A 45 5.10 14.51 3.99
C ASN A 45 5.43 13.75 5.29
N HIS A 46 6.44 12.87 5.35
CA HIS A 46 6.75 12.14 6.60
C HIS A 46 8.22 12.06 7.03
N SER A 47 8.38 11.96 8.36
CA SER A 47 9.63 11.77 9.10
C SER A 47 10.04 10.29 9.18
N MET A 48 11.34 10.03 9.02
CA MET A 48 11.95 8.70 9.05
C MET A 48 11.61 7.86 10.29
N GLU A 49 10.92 6.75 10.07
CA GLU A 49 11.21 5.51 10.81
C GLU A 49 11.62 4.47 9.75
N MET A 50 12.93 4.29 9.59
CA MET A 50 13.52 3.44 8.55
C MET A 50 13.29 1.96 8.86
N ALA A 51 12.57 1.26 7.98
CA ALA A 51 12.80 -0.16 7.78
C ALA A 51 13.97 -0.30 6.80
N VAL A 52 15.19 -0.47 7.35
CA VAL A 52 16.44 -0.57 6.59
C VAL A 52 16.38 -1.79 5.67
N ASN A 53 16.44 -1.57 4.35
CA ASN A 53 16.85 -2.58 3.40
C ASN A 53 17.89 -1.97 2.45
N GLN A 54 19.17 -2.11 2.81
CA GLN A 54 20.34 -1.72 1.99
C GLN A 54 20.49 -2.56 0.70
N ALA A 55 19.59 -3.50 0.43
CA ALA A 55 19.70 -4.44 -0.70
C ALA A 55 19.29 -3.85 -2.07
N ASN A 56 18.59 -2.72 -2.13
CA ASN A 56 17.92 -2.26 -3.37
C ASN A 56 18.68 -1.19 -4.17
N MET A 57 19.96 -0.92 -3.86
CA MET A 57 20.72 0.19 -4.46
C MET A 57 20.99 0.09 -5.98
N ASN A 58 20.82 -1.07 -6.61
CA ASN A 58 21.29 -1.31 -7.99
C ASN A 58 20.22 -1.39 -9.09
N HIS A 59 18.93 -1.13 -8.80
CA HIS A 59 17.84 -1.45 -9.73
C HIS A 59 17.29 -0.23 -10.50
N HIS A 60 18.12 0.52 -11.23
CA HIS A 60 17.71 1.72 -12.01
C HIS A 60 16.54 1.51 -13.00
N LYS A 61 16.18 0.27 -13.32
CA LYS A 61 15.11 -0.06 -14.27
C LYS A 61 13.76 -0.36 -13.62
N LEU A 62 13.68 -0.44 -12.29
CA LEU A 62 12.44 -0.74 -11.57
C LEU A 62 11.63 0.51 -11.27
N LYS A 63 10.34 0.45 -11.60
CA LYS A 63 9.31 1.42 -11.21
C LYS A 63 8.79 1.11 -9.80
N ASP A 64 8.46 -0.16 -9.57
CA ASP A 64 7.95 -0.67 -8.30
C ASP A 64 8.86 -1.79 -7.77
N THR A 65 9.06 -1.81 -6.46
CA THR A 65 9.94 -2.75 -5.71
C THR A 65 9.18 -3.77 -4.89
N GLY A 66 7.86 -3.80 -5.03
CA GLY A 66 7.00 -4.71 -4.29
C GLY A 66 5.55 -4.29 -4.33
N ILE A 67 4.73 -5.06 -3.62
CA ILE A 67 3.29 -4.86 -3.49
C ILE A 67 2.91 -5.00 -2.00
N GLY A 68 2.00 -4.15 -1.53
CA GLY A 68 1.35 -4.28 -0.23
C GLY A 68 -0.12 -4.64 -0.40
N GLU A 69 -0.65 -5.42 0.54
CA GLU A 69 -2.02 -5.94 0.43
C GLU A 69 -2.72 -6.05 1.77
N CYS A 70 -4.05 -6.01 1.72
CA CYS A 70 -4.92 -6.43 2.82
C CYS A 70 -5.72 -7.68 2.42
N ALA A 71 -5.79 -8.66 3.32
CA ALA A 71 -6.53 -9.90 3.14
C ALA A 71 -7.49 -10.16 4.31
N CYS A 72 -8.57 -10.89 4.04
CA CYS A 72 -9.46 -11.38 5.07
C CYS A 72 -8.81 -12.58 5.79
N ALA A 73 -8.56 -12.46 7.09
CA ALA A 73 -7.94 -13.55 7.87
C ALA A 73 -8.78 -14.84 7.90
N HIS A 74 -10.10 -14.70 7.84
CA HIS A 74 -11.02 -15.82 7.96
C HIS A 74 -11.09 -16.65 6.67
N HIS A 75 -11.07 -15.98 5.52
CA HIS A 75 -11.29 -16.61 4.22
C HIS A 75 -10.00 -16.75 3.39
N GLY A 76 -8.90 -16.10 3.80
CA GLY A 76 -7.64 -16.09 3.06
C GLY A 76 -7.71 -15.35 1.73
N CYS A 77 -8.78 -14.58 1.47
CA CYS A 77 -8.95 -13.84 0.22
C CYS A 77 -8.41 -12.41 0.34
N PHE A 78 -7.82 -11.91 -0.74
CA PHE A 78 -7.47 -10.49 -0.86
C PHE A 78 -8.73 -9.63 -0.85
N ILE A 79 -8.66 -8.50 -0.15
CA ILE A 79 -9.73 -7.52 -0.13
C ILE A 79 -9.62 -6.72 -1.43
N LEU A 80 -10.75 -6.58 -2.14
CA LEU A 80 -10.82 -5.77 -3.34
C LEU A 80 -10.48 -4.32 -3.01
N HIS A 81 -9.90 -3.61 -3.96
CA HIS A 81 -9.49 -2.22 -3.80
C HIS A 81 -8.47 -1.98 -2.67
N ALA A 82 -7.69 -2.98 -2.27
CA ALA A 82 -6.76 -2.88 -1.14
C ALA A 82 -5.36 -3.43 -1.44
N LEU A 83 -4.98 -3.45 -2.72
CA LEU A 83 -3.64 -3.80 -3.19
C LEU A 83 -2.93 -2.55 -3.72
N VAL A 84 -1.68 -2.34 -3.31
CA VAL A 84 -0.90 -1.14 -3.60
C VAL A 84 0.51 -1.49 -4.06
N ASN A 85 1.09 -0.69 -4.96
CA ASN A 85 2.49 -0.85 -5.34
C ASN A 85 3.42 -0.11 -4.38
N PHE A 86 4.60 -0.66 -4.14
CA PHE A 86 5.70 -0.01 -3.42
C PHE A 86 6.68 0.61 -4.41
N GLN A 87 6.70 1.94 -4.49
CA GLN A 87 7.53 2.68 -5.43
C GLN A 87 9.00 2.61 -5.02
N LYS A 88 9.89 2.62 -6.02
CA LYS A 88 11.34 2.52 -5.79
C LYS A 88 11.96 3.77 -5.17
N GLU A 89 11.57 4.96 -5.64
CA GLU A 89 12.40 6.18 -5.49
C GLU A 89 11.74 7.32 -4.71
N GLU A 90 10.42 7.33 -4.51
CA GLU A 90 9.74 8.50 -3.90
C GLU A 90 9.26 8.29 -2.46
N ASN A 91 9.31 7.06 -1.92
CA ASN A 91 8.87 6.82 -0.56
C ASN A 91 9.72 5.76 0.15
N PRO A 92 10.64 6.15 1.05
CA PRO A 92 11.28 5.19 1.98
C PRO A 92 10.26 4.56 2.96
N HIS A 93 8.96 4.84 2.80
CA HIS A 93 7.90 4.51 3.74
C HIS A 93 6.90 3.51 3.16
N ARG A 94 7.22 2.22 3.22
CA ARG A 94 6.26 1.14 2.88
C ARG A 94 4.99 1.16 3.75
N GLN A 95 5.08 1.77 4.94
CA GLN A 95 3.93 1.89 5.85
C GLN A 95 2.83 2.81 5.31
N VAL A 96 3.13 3.88 4.56
CA VAL A 96 2.08 4.75 4.00
C VAL A 96 1.29 4.03 2.92
N ASN A 97 1.96 3.18 2.15
CA ASN A 97 1.32 2.34 1.15
C ASN A 97 0.33 1.40 1.86
N ILE A 98 0.77 0.77 2.96
CA ILE A 98 -0.10 -0.08 3.78
C ILE A 98 -1.22 0.71 4.47
N ASP A 99 -1.00 1.95 4.90
CA ASP A 99 -2.08 2.82 5.42
C ASP A 99 -3.18 3.01 4.37
N TYR A 100 -2.79 3.33 3.12
CA TYR A 100 -3.72 3.49 2.01
C TYR A 100 -4.48 2.20 1.71
N ALA A 101 -3.77 1.06 1.65
CA ALA A 101 -4.38 -0.25 1.46
C ALA A 101 -5.39 -0.58 2.59
N LEU A 102 -5.01 -0.35 3.84
CA LEU A 102 -5.84 -0.62 5.00
C LEU A 102 -7.09 0.24 4.96
N VAL A 103 -6.98 1.56 4.80
CA VAL A 103 -8.14 2.46 4.78
C VAL A 103 -9.10 2.10 3.66
N ASN A 104 -8.60 1.79 2.46
CA ASN A 104 -9.47 1.34 1.37
C ASN A 104 -10.11 -0.01 1.66
N ALA A 105 -9.40 -0.96 2.29
CA ALA A 105 -10.00 -2.21 2.77
C ALA A 105 -11.11 -1.96 3.80
N LEU A 106 -10.92 -0.98 4.69
CA LEU A 106 -11.92 -0.58 5.69
C LEU A 106 -13.15 0.08 5.06
N GLN A 107 -12.95 0.90 4.04
CA GLN A 107 -14.05 1.53 3.30
C GLN A 107 -14.78 0.51 2.40
N HIS A 108 -14.08 -0.54 1.97
CA HIS A 108 -14.64 -1.57 1.11
C HIS A 108 -15.51 -2.55 1.90
N ASN A 109 -16.82 -2.29 1.90
CA ASN A 109 -17.86 -3.20 2.37
C ASN A 109 -17.79 -3.58 3.87
N MET A 110 -17.20 -2.73 4.72
CA MET A 110 -17.19 -2.93 6.18
C MET A 110 -18.21 -2.04 6.92
N ASN A 111 -19.28 -1.64 6.25
CA ASN A 111 -20.38 -0.90 6.86
C ASN A 111 -20.97 -1.69 8.04
N GLY A 112 -21.05 -1.06 9.21
CA GLY A 112 -21.58 -1.66 10.44
C GLY A 112 -20.55 -2.44 11.27
N VAL A 113 -19.30 -2.58 10.80
CA VAL A 113 -18.22 -3.15 11.60
C VAL A 113 -17.71 -2.11 12.60
N GLN A 114 -17.82 -2.40 13.89
CA GLN A 114 -17.37 -1.50 14.95
C GLN A 114 -15.89 -1.68 15.33
N TRP A 115 -15.35 -2.88 15.12
CA TRP A 115 -14.01 -3.26 15.56
C TRP A 115 -13.30 -4.05 14.48
N VAL A 116 -12.06 -3.68 14.18
CA VAL A 116 -11.21 -4.40 13.24
C VAL A 116 -9.94 -4.85 13.95
N LEU A 117 -9.75 -6.16 14.02
CA LEU A 117 -8.49 -6.75 14.43
C LEU A 117 -7.57 -6.88 13.22
N THR A 118 -6.36 -6.33 13.32
CA THR A 118 -5.34 -6.33 12.25
C THR A 118 -4.13 -7.17 12.64
N PHE A 119 -3.66 -8.01 11.71
CA PHE A 119 -2.41 -8.76 11.83
C PHE A 119 -1.39 -8.25 10.82
N TYR A 120 -0.15 -8.03 11.26
CA TYR A 120 0.97 -7.61 10.42
C TYR A 120 2.29 -8.08 11.07
N ASP A 121 3.29 -8.45 10.29
CA ASP A 121 4.60 -8.91 10.78
C ASP A 121 5.32 -7.84 11.63
N ILE A 122 5.11 -6.56 11.28
CA ILE A 122 5.61 -5.39 11.99
C ILE A 122 4.52 -4.64 12.76
N ASN A 123 3.41 -5.30 13.14
CA ASN A 123 2.23 -4.63 13.72
C ASN A 123 2.58 -3.74 14.93
N CYS A 124 3.47 -4.21 15.81
CA CYS A 124 3.91 -3.47 17.00
C CYS A 124 4.64 -2.16 16.68
N GLN A 125 5.30 -2.08 15.53
CA GLN A 125 5.97 -0.85 15.07
C GLN A 125 4.98 0.02 14.31
N TYR A 126 4.26 -0.59 13.35
CA TYR A 126 3.29 0.06 12.48
C TYR A 126 2.19 0.80 13.26
N MET A 127 1.63 0.17 14.29
CA MET A 127 0.50 0.70 15.07
C MET A 127 0.83 1.93 15.91
N LYS A 128 2.11 2.15 16.27
CA LYS A 128 2.51 3.28 17.13
C LYS A 128 2.11 4.63 16.54
N ASN A 129 2.27 4.76 15.23
CA ASN A 129 2.07 6.00 14.50
C ASN A 129 0.85 5.96 13.57
N LEU A 130 0.17 4.80 13.44
CA LEU A 130 -0.98 4.63 12.53
C LEU A 130 -2.07 5.66 12.76
N TYR A 131 -2.55 5.79 13.99
CA TYR A 131 -3.64 6.73 14.30
C TYR A 131 -3.28 8.18 13.93
N LYS A 132 -2.03 8.58 14.22
CA LYS A 132 -1.52 9.90 13.85
C LYS A 132 -1.46 10.07 12.34
N ARG A 133 -0.91 9.10 11.60
CA ARG A 133 -0.81 9.16 10.13
C ARG A 133 -2.17 9.24 9.45
N ILE A 134 -3.14 8.45 9.90
CA ILE A 134 -4.51 8.51 9.36
C ILE A 134 -5.15 9.86 9.69
N ARG A 135 -5.07 10.32 10.95
CA ARG A 135 -5.69 11.58 11.38
C ARG A 135 -5.12 12.82 10.69
N ASP A 136 -3.81 12.84 10.48
CA ASP A 136 -3.11 13.99 9.91
C ASP A 136 -3.17 13.99 8.36
N SER A 137 -3.64 12.90 7.74
CA SER A 137 -3.80 12.81 6.28
C SER A 137 -5.09 13.46 5.81
N THR A 138 -4.99 14.27 4.75
CA THR A 138 -6.15 14.87 4.07
C THR A 138 -6.68 14.01 2.92
N TYR A 139 -6.05 12.86 2.65
CA TYR A 139 -6.27 12.03 1.46
C TYR A 139 -6.78 10.62 1.79
N LEU A 140 -6.82 10.24 3.08
CA LEU A 140 -7.31 8.95 3.59
C LEU A 140 -8.73 9.08 4.15
#